data_AF-A0A2S4LCU5-F1
#
_entry.id   AF-A0A2S4LCU5-F1
#
_cell.length_a   1.000
_cell.length_b   1.000
_cell.length_c   1.000
_cell.angle_alpha   90.00
_cell.angle_beta   90.00
_cell.angle_gamma   90.00
#
_symmetry.space_group_name_H-M   'P 1'
#
loop_
_entity.id
_entity.type
_entity.pdbx_description
1 polymer ?
#
loop_
_entity_poly.entity_id
_entity_poly.type
_entity_poly.pdbx_seq_one_letter_code
_entity_poly.pdbx_strand_id
1 'polypeptide(L)' 'MLMSIEVTPKRRGRPATGKDPATSIRLAPELRAEIDAWSDTQPDKPKRSEAIRRLVEEALKAKRS' A
#
# COMPACT_ATOMS: atom_id res chain seq x y z
N MET A 1 5.02 37.56 38.65
CA MET A 1 5.30 36.11 38.62
C MET A 1 4.32 35.51 37.61
N LEU A 2 4.80 35.08 36.44
CA LEU A 2 3.94 34.54 35.38
C LEU A 2 3.45 33.15 35.79
N MET A 3 2.12 32.97 35.84
CA MET A 3 1.50 31.69 36.20
C MET A 3 1.62 30.71 35.03
N SER A 4 1.94 29.46 35.35
CA SER A 4 1.98 28.35 34.41
C SER A 4 0.60 28.13 33.79
N ILE A 5 0.53 28.08 32.46
CA ILE A 5 -0.68 27.68 31.73
C ILE A 5 -0.67 26.16 31.59
N GLU A 6 -1.71 25.50 32.07
CA GLU A 6 -1.87 24.06 31.87
C GLU A 6 -2.14 23.76 30.39
N VAL A 7 -1.21 23.05 29.75
CA VAL A 7 -1.35 22.60 28.36
C VAL A 7 -1.80 21.15 28.35
N THR A 8 -2.94 20.88 27.70
CA THR A 8 -3.42 19.51 27.50
C THR A 8 -2.45 18.76 26.56
N PRO A 9 -1.87 17.62 26.99
CA PRO A 9 -0.95 16.86 26.15
C PRO A 9 -1.66 16.28 24.93
N LYS A 10 -1.07 16.45 23.73
CA LYS A 10 -1.59 15.87 22.49
C LYS A 10 -1.58 14.34 22.61
N ARG A 11 -2.70 13.70 22.25
CA ARG A 11 -2.78 12.24 22.17
C ARG A 11 -1.75 11.71 21.17
N ARG A 12 -1.04 10.65 21.55
CA ARG A 12 -0.11 9.91 20.68
C ARG A 12 -0.83 9.59 19.37
N GLY A 13 -0.17 9.88 18.24
CA GLY A 13 -0.72 9.64 16.91
C GLY A 13 -1.13 8.18 16.68
N ARG A 14 -1.82 7.92 15.57
CA ARG A 14 -2.25 6.57 15.18
C ARG A 14 -1.07 5.60 15.29
N PRO A 15 -1.22 4.44 15.96
CA PRO A 15 -0.17 3.43 16.02
C PRO A 15 0.27 3.09 14.59
N ALA A 16 1.59 2.96 14.38
CA ALA A 16 2.16 2.65 13.07
C ALA A 16 1.46 1.39 12.51
N THR A 17 0.60 1.61 11.51
CA THR A 17 -0.22 0.55 10.93
C THR A 17 0.43 0.15 9.62
N GLY A 18 1.17 -0.96 9.65
CA GLY A 18 1.82 -1.54 8.48
C GLY A 18 3.14 -2.19 8.85
N LYS A 19 3.28 -3.50 8.62
CA LYS A 19 4.58 -4.19 8.69
C LYS A 19 5.51 -3.72 7.56
N ASP A 20 4.93 -3.32 6.43
CA ASP A 20 5.65 -2.86 5.25
C ASP A 20 5.34 -1.38 4.94
N PRO A 21 6.33 -0.59 4.49
CA PRO A 21 6.12 0.80 4.12
C PRO A 21 5.24 0.90 2.88
N ALA A 22 4.26 1.82 2.93
CA ALA A 22 3.43 2.13 1.77
C ALA A 22 4.27 2.80 0.68
N THR A 23 4.26 2.22 -0.52
CA THR A 23 4.93 2.80 -1.70
C THR A 23 3.88 3.40 -2.62
N SER A 24 3.98 4.70 -2.89
CA SER A 24 3.13 5.38 -3.86
C SER A 24 3.87 5.56 -5.18
N ILE A 25 3.31 5.04 -6.27
CA ILE A 25 3.87 5.16 -7.62
C ILE A 25 2.86 5.79 -8.57
N ARG A 26 3.35 6.45 -9.62
CA ARG A 26 2.52 6.93 -10.73
C ARG A 26 2.44 5.82 -11.76
N LEU A 27 1.23 5.37 -12.07
CA LEU A 27 0.96 4.36 -13.09
C LEU A 27 0.10 5.00 -14.18
N ALA A 28 0.40 4.68 -15.44
CA ALA A 28 -0.44 5.03 -16.57
C ALA A 28 -1.85 4.43 -16.39
N PRO A 29 -2.91 5.10 -16.87
CA PRO A 29 -4.28 4.60 -16.73
C PRO A 29 -4.48 3.24 -17.41
N GLU A 30 -3.81 3.00 -18.53
CA GLU A 30 -3.85 1.73 -19.27
C GLU A 30 -3.33 0.57 -18.42
N LEU A 31 -2.14 0.74 -17.84
CA LEU A 31 -1.52 -0.27 -16.96
C LEU A 31 -2.39 -0.53 -15.72
N ARG A 32 -3.08 0.48 -15.19
CA ARG A 32 -4.01 0.29 -14.07
C ARG A 32 -5.21 -0.56 -14.47
N ALA A 33 -5.76 -0.33 -15.67
CA ALA A 33 -6.88 -1.11 -16.18
C ALA A 33 -6.47 -2.56 -16.43
N GLU A 34 -5.25 -2.80 -16.94
CA GLU A 34 -4.72 -4.15 -17.16
C GLU A 34 -4.53 -4.92 -15.84
N ILE A 35 -3.99 -4.28 -14.80
CA ILE A 35 -3.86 -4.88 -13.47
C ILE A 35 -5.24 -5.21 -12.88
N ASP A 36 -6.20 -4.28 -13.01
CA ASP A 36 -7.55 -4.49 -12.50
C ASP A 36 -8.23 -5.66 -13.26
N ALA A 37 -8.09 -5.72 -14.59
CA ALA A 37 -8.62 -6.82 -15.40
C ALA A 37 -7.98 -8.17 -15.02
N TRP A 38 -6.66 -8.21 -14.84
CA TRP A 38 -5.97 -9.43 -14.36
C TRP A 38 -6.44 -9.83 -12.96
N SER A 39 -6.74 -8.86 -12.09
CA SER A 39 -7.24 -9.16 -10.75
C SER A 39 -8.63 -9.82 -10.81
N ASP A 40 -9.48 -9.41 -11.75
CA ASP A 40 -10.82 -9.98 -11.94
C ASP A 40 -10.78 -11.41 -12.49
N THR A 41 -9.71 -11.80 -13.21
CA THR A 41 -9.55 -13.18 -13.68
C THR A 41 -9.12 -14.15 -12.58
N GLN A 42 -8.65 -13.65 -11.43
CA GLN A 42 -8.20 -14.51 -10.33
C GLN A 42 -9.39 -15.04 -9.52
N PRO A 43 -9.30 -16.28 -9.01
CA PRO A 43 -10.39 -16.91 -8.26
C PRO A 43 -10.74 -16.15 -6.96
N ASP A 44 -9.76 -15.52 -6.33
CA ASP A 44 -9.90 -14.77 -5.09
C ASP A 44 -10.12 -13.27 -5.28
N LYS A 45 -10.13 -12.78 -6.54
CA LYS A 45 -10.31 -11.37 -6.91
C LYS A 45 -9.51 -10.41 -6.02
N PRO A 46 -8.18 -10.54 -6.01
CA PRO A 46 -7.32 -9.80 -5.09
C PRO A 46 -7.47 -8.29 -5.31
N LYS A 47 -7.44 -7.52 -4.21
CA LYS A 47 -7.40 -6.05 -4.33
C LYS A 47 -6.16 -5.62 -5.09
N ARG A 48 -6.23 -4.46 -5.75
CA ARG A 48 -5.15 -3.90 -6.60
C ARG A 48 -3.74 -4.03 -6.00
N SER A 49 -3.54 -3.71 -4.73
CA SER A 49 -2.22 -3.81 -4.08
C SER A 49 -1.69 -5.24 -4.02
N GLU A 50 -2.58 -6.21 -3.80
CA GLU A 50 -2.23 -7.63 -3.75
C GLU A 50 -1.98 -8.17 -5.16
N ALA A 51 -2.78 -7.73 -6.13
CA ALA A 51 -2.57 -8.07 -7.54
C ALA A 51 -1.20 -7.61 -8.05
N ILE A 52 -0.83 -6.36 -7.74
CA ILE A 52 0.51 -5.82 -8.07
C ILE A 52 1.61 -6.66 -7.42
N ARG A 53 1.45 -7.06 -6.15
CA ARG A 53 2.47 -7.87 -5.45
C ARG A 53 2.69 -9.20 -6.17
N ARG A 54 1.60 -9.92 -6.50
CA ARG A 54 1.69 -11.22 -7.19
C ARG A 54 2.32 -11.10 -8.57
N LEU A 55 1.88 -10.12 -9.37
CA LEU A 55 2.45 -9.86 -10.70
C LEU A 55 3.96 -9.59 -10.64
N VAL A 56 4.40 -8.79 -9.66
CA VAL A 56 5.83 -8.50 -9.46
C VAL A 56 6.59 -9.74 -9.01
N GLU A 57 6.05 -10.52 -8.08
CA GLU A 57 6.68 -11.77 -7.63
C GLU A 57 6.82 -12.80 -8.76
N GLU A 58 5.79 -12.97 -9.58
CA GLU A 58 5.81 -13.86 -10.74
C GLU A 58 6.85 -13.42 -11.78
N ALA A 59 6.88 -12.13 -12.11
CA ALA A 59 7.87 -11.58 -13.03
C ALA A 59 9.31 -11.75 -12.51
N LEU A 60 9.53 -11.56 -11.21
CA LEU A 60 10.84 -11.75 -10.59
C LEU A 60 11.27 -13.22 -10.53
N LYS A 61 10.32 -14.15 -10.31
CA LYS A 61 10.59 -15.60 -10.37
C LYS A 61 10.97 -16.03 -11.78
N ALA A 62 10.21 -15.60 -12.80
CA ALA A 62 10.48 -15.92 -14.20
C ALA A 62 11.83 -15.38 -14.69
N LYS A 63 12.30 -14.24 -14.17
CA LYS A 63 13.62 -13.70 -14.52
C LYS A 63 14.80 -14.48 -13.89
N ARG A 64 14.56 -15.19 -12.77
CA ARG A 64 15.59 -15.94 -12.05
C ARG A 64 15.72 -17.39 -12.54
N SER A 65 14.73 -17.91 -13.28
CA SER A 65 14.78 -19.22 -13.94
C SER A 65 15.48 -19.12 -15.29
#